data_AF-A0A2T7WYR1-F1
#
_entry.id   AF-A0A2T7WYR1-F1
#
_cell.length_a   1.000
_cell.length_b   1.000
_cell.length_c   1.000
_cell.angle_alpha   90.00
_cell.angle_beta   90.00
_cell.angle_gamma   90.00
#
_symmetry.space_group_name_H-M   'P 1'
#
loop_
_entity.id
_entity.type
_entity.pdbx_description
1 polymer ?
#
loop_
_entity_poly.entity_id
_entity_poly.type
_entity_poly.pdbx_seq_one_letter_code
_entity_poly.pdbx_strand_id
1 'polypeptide(L)'
;MHTTRRRSIAGGIVVLTALALSACGVGTPEPTAPDDADESSSAEQAPAAEDDAAAEDSAGVTVAGTGVYTIGGDIPYGGFQMHGEPAPVPDGCTWSIQDESGGIVVENQGAYAFLTDVPEYVTFHTDGCPEWEQFE
;
A
#
# COMPACT_ATOMS: atom_id res chain seq x y z
N MET A 1 21.39 40.64 17.53
CA MET A 1 20.49 41.34 16.57
C MET A 1 20.96 41.03 15.17
N HIS A 2 20.31 40.10 14.48
CA HIS A 2 20.36 39.94 13.03
C HIS A 2 18.99 39.43 12.59
N THR A 3 18.19 40.35 12.09
CA THR A 3 16.86 40.15 11.53
C THR A 3 16.96 39.96 10.02
N THR A 4 16.51 38.81 9.50
CA THR A 4 16.13 38.70 8.09
C THR A 4 14.89 37.81 7.96
N ARG A 5 13.72 38.46 7.85
CA ARG A 5 12.47 37.90 7.34
C ARG A 5 12.47 37.97 5.81
N ARG A 6 12.11 36.90 5.09
CA ARG A 6 11.49 36.92 3.75
C ARG A 6 10.63 35.64 3.63
N ARG A 7 9.30 35.76 3.78
CA ARG A 7 8.24 36.07 2.79
C ARG A 7 7.71 34.80 2.09
N SER A 8 6.45 34.53 2.43
CA SER A 8 5.49 33.57 1.90
C SER A 8 5.41 33.54 0.38
N ILE A 9 5.15 32.35 -0.18
CA ILE A 9 4.47 32.18 -1.46
C ILE A 9 3.35 31.17 -1.24
N ALA A 10 2.13 31.71 -1.30
CA ALA A 10 0.89 30.96 -1.41
C ALA A 10 0.76 30.42 -2.85
N GLY A 11 0.22 29.22 -3.00
CA GLY A 11 -0.06 28.64 -4.30
C GLY A 11 -0.91 27.39 -4.17
N GLY A 12 -2.19 27.57 -3.85
CA GLY A 12 -3.18 26.50 -3.91
C GLY A 12 -3.59 26.24 -5.35
N ILE A 13 -3.70 24.96 -5.72
CA ILE A 13 -4.38 24.52 -6.93
C ILE A 13 -5.28 23.34 -6.52
N VAL A 14 -6.59 23.59 -6.56
CA VAL A 14 -7.65 22.59 -6.49
C VAL A 14 -7.97 22.20 -7.91
N VAL A 15 -7.90 20.91 -8.26
CA VAL A 15 -8.45 20.39 -9.51
C VAL A 15 -9.48 19.32 -9.16
N LEU A 16 -10.74 19.75 -9.24
CA LEU A 16 -11.93 18.90 -9.26
C LEU A 16 -12.20 18.55 -10.73
N THR A 17 -12.17 17.26 -11.07
CA THR A 17 -12.72 16.77 -12.34
C THR A 17 -13.60 15.56 -12.07
N ALA A 18 -14.90 15.84 -11.96
CA ALA A 18 -15.96 14.88 -12.16
C ALA A 18 -16.16 14.70 -13.67
N LEU A 19 -16.31 13.46 -14.15
CA LEU A 19 -16.91 13.18 -15.45
C LEU A 19 -17.84 11.98 -15.35
N ALA A 20 -19.03 12.23 -15.88
CA ALA A 20 -20.26 11.49 -15.71
C ALA A 20 -20.43 10.35 -16.73
N LEU A 21 -21.40 9.51 -16.41
CA LEU A 21 -21.86 8.33 -17.13
C LEU A 21 -22.20 8.59 -18.61
N SER A 22 -21.92 7.59 -19.46
CA SER A 22 -22.53 7.46 -20.78
C SER A 22 -23.10 6.06 -20.94
N ALA A 23 -24.43 5.99 -20.93
CA ALA A 23 -25.24 4.86 -21.33
C ALA A 23 -25.69 5.03 -22.80
N CYS A 24 -25.59 3.98 -23.61
CA CYS A 24 -26.36 3.66 -24.84
C CYS A 24 -25.62 2.53 -25.57
N GLY A 25 -26.24 1.53 -26.19
CA GLY A 25 -27.64 1.23 -26.50
C GLY A 25 -27.73 -0.26 -26.89
N VAL A 26 -28.85 -0.91 -26.57
CA VAL A 26 -29.97 -1.22 -27.48
C VAL A 26 -29.72 -2.42 -28.41
N GLY A 27 -30.31 -3.56 -28.06
CA GLY A 27 -30.58 -4.68 -28.96
C GLY A 27 -31.96 -5.23 -28.61
N THR A 28 -32.90 -5.19 -29.54
CA THR A 28 -34.22 -5.83 -29.43
C THR A 28 -34.23 -7.12 -30.27
N PRO A 29 -35.04 -8.13 -29.91
CA PRO A 29 -34.72 -9.55 -30.10
C PRO A 29 -35.55 -10.24 -31.19
N GLU A 30 -35.08 -11.39 -31.69
CA GLU A 30 -35.92 -12.48 -32.23
C GLU A 30 -35.18 -13.83 -32.16
N PRO A 31 -35.88 -14.97 -32.13
CA PRO A 31 -35.70 -15.96 -31.07
C PRO A 31 -35.27 -17.32 -31.61
N THR A 32 -34.35 -17.97 -30.91
CA THR A 32 -34.26 -19.42 -30.97
C THR A 32 -34.01 -19.90 -29.55
N ALA A 33 -35.05 -20.47 -28.95
CA ALA A 33 -35.04 -21.12 -27.66
C ALA A 33 -35.31 -22.63 -27.90
N PRO A 34 -35.18 -23.52 -26.90
CA PRO A 34 -34.49 -23.41 -25.61
C PRO A 34 -33.58 -24.64 -25.32
N ASP A 35 -32.65 -24.48 -24.39
CA ASP A 35 -32.08 -25.49 -23.45
C ASP A 35 -30.97 -24.71 -22.73
N ASP A 36 -30.87 -24.55 -21.42
CA ASP A 36 -31.45 -25.21 -20.27
C ASP A 36 -31.57 -24.20 -19.13
N ALA A 37 -32.31 -24.60 -18.11
CA ALA A 37 -32.60 -23.85 -16.92
C ALA A 37 -31.40 -23.61 -15.99
N ASP A 38 -31.64 -22.64 -15.10
CA ASP A 38 -31.28 -22.58 -13.68
C ASP A 38 -30.27 -21.50 -13.26
N GLU A 39 -30.84 -20.51 -12.55
CA GLU A 39 -30.32 -19.70 -11.43
C GLU A 39 -28.82 -19.80 -11.06
N SER A 40 -28.12 -18.74 -10.63
CA SER A 40 -28.55 -17.71 -9.70
C SER A 40 -27.54 -16.55 -9.65
N SER A 41 -27.93 -15.53 -8.91
CA SER A 41 -27.38 -14.18 -8.74
C SER A 41 -25.94 -14.01 -8.24
N SER A 42 -25.36 -12.88 -8.68
CA SER A 42 -24.65 -11.84 -7.92
C SER A 42 -23.31 -12.12 -7.23
N ALA A 43 -22.41 -11.15 -7.50
CA ALA A 43 -21.22 -10.76 -6.73
C ALA A 43 -20.10 -11.82 -6.71
N GLU A 44 -18.83 -11.49 -6.77
CA GLU A 44 -18.14 -10.32 -6.29
C GLU A 44 -16.81 -10.23 -7.06
N GLN A 45 -16.38 -9.01 -7.31
CA GLN A 45 -15.12 -8.70 -7.94
C GLN A 45 -14.01 -8.93 -6.92
N ALA A 46 -13.37 -10.10 -6.97
CA ALA A 46 -12.10 -10.31 -6.30
C ALA A 46 -10.99 -9.81 -7.24
N PRO A 47 -10.19 -8.79 -6.88
CA PRO A 47 -8.89 -8.66 -7.50
C PRO A 47 -8.10 -9.91 -7.14
N ALA A 48 -7.54 -10.53 -8.19
CA ALA A 48 -6.66 -11.68 -8.08
C ALA A 48 -5.60 -11.40 -7.02
N ALA A 49 -5.54 -12.28 -6.02
CA ALA A 49 -4.31 -12.51 -5.30
C ALA A 49 -3.30 -12.97 -6.35
N GLU A 50 -2.35 -12.10 -6.70
CA GLU A 50 -1.15 -12.50 -7.42
C GLU A 50 -0.25 -13.20 -6.40
N ASP A 51 -0.45 -14.51 -6.34
CA ASP A 51 0.43 -15.53 -5.77
C ASP A 51 1.53 -15.81 -6.80
N ASP A 52 2.76 -15.34 -6.53
CA ASP A 52 4.06 -15.94 -6.87
C ASP A 52 5.15 -14.91 -6.44
N ALA A 53 6.15 -15.21 -5.61
CA ALA A 53 6.97 -16.41 -5.65
C ALA A 53 7.58 -16.70 -4.27
N ALA A 54 7.72 -18.00 -3.98
CA ALA A 54 8.49 -18.51 -2.86
C ALA A 54 9.95 -18.01 -2.92
N ALA A 55 10.35 -17.13 -1.99
CA ALA A 55 11.74 -17.08 -1.56
C ALA A 55 11.98 -18.12 -0.47
N GLU A 56 13.15 -18.73 -0.58
CA GLU A 56 13.66 -19.79 0.28
C GLU A 56 13.65 -19.36 1.76
N ASP A 57 12.73 -19.96 2.53
CA ASP A 57 12.70 -20.23 3.96
C ASP A 57 13.80 -19.57 4.82
N SER A 58 13.74 -18.25 5.00
CA SER A 58 14.00 -17.67 6.31
C SER A 58 12.68 -17.75 7.07
N ALA A 59 12.65 -18.44 8.22
CA ALA A 59 11.48 -18.59 9.09
C ALA A 59 11.05 -17.26 9.77
N GLY A 60 11.16 -16.14 9.06
CA GLY A 60 10.81 -14.78 9.47
C GLY A 60 9.44 -14.35 8.96
N VAL A 61 8.92 -13.26 9.53
CA VAL A 61 7.64 -12.68 9.12
C VAL A 61 7.80 -11.93 7.80
N THR A 62 6.88 -12.19 6.85
CA THR A 62 6.73 -11.41 5.61
C THR A 62 5.56 -10.43 5.75
N VAL A 63 5.77 -9.19 5.32
CA VAL A 63 4.80 -8.09 5.42
C VAL A 63 4.61 -7.46 4.04
N ALA A 64 3.36 -7.24 3.61
CA ALA A 64 3.12 -6.65 2.30
C ALA A 64 3.66 -5.21 2.22
N GLY A 65 4.25 -4.86 1.06
CA GLY A 65 4.94 -3.59 0.85
C GLY A 65 4.05 -2.35 0.77
N THR A 66 2.72 -2.52 0.82
CA THR A 66 1.76 -1.42 0.97
C THR A 66 0.82 -1.71 2.13
N GLY A 67 0.72 -0.80 3.10
CA GLY A 67 -0.14 -0.96 4.26
C GLY A 67 0.27 -0.12 5.46
N VAL A 68 -0.51 -0.27 6.53
CA VAL A 68 -0.27 0.33 7.85
C VAL A 68 -0.36 -0.79 8.89
N TYR A 69 0.70 -0.96 9.66
CA TYR A 69 0.87 -2.11 10.55
C TYR A 69 1.27 -1.67 11.95
N THR A 70 0.56 -2.12 12.97
CA THR A 70 0.90 -1.87 14.38
C THR A 70 2.15 -2.64 14.75
N ILE A 71 3.20 -1.94 15.15
CA ILE A 71 4.46 -2.60 15.58
C ILE A 71 4.23 -3.25 16.95
N GLY A 72 4.61 -4.52 17.08
CA GLY A 72 4.34 -5.37 18.24
C GLY A 72 2.94 -6.02 18.24
N GLY A 73 2.09 -5.70 17.27
CA GLY A 73 0.75 -6.26 17.10
C GLY A 73 0.62 -7.01 15.77
N ASP A 74 0.51 -6.24 14.68
CA ASP A 74 0.38 -6.77 13.31
C ASP A 74 1.72 -7.29 12.79
N ILE A 75 2.81 -6.60 13.14
CA ILE A 75 4.18 -6.98 12.77
C ILE A 75 5.08 -7.02 14.01
N PRO A 76 5.96 -8.01 14.14
CA PRO A 76 6.85 -8.10 15.29
C PRO A 76 7.95 -7.04 15.26
N TYR A 77 8.55 -6.77 16.42
CA TYR A 77 9.81 -6.03 16.50
C TYR A 77 10.93 -6.81 15.80
N GLY A 78 11.84 -6.11 15.11
CA GLY A 78 12.95 -6.72 14.38
C GLY A 78 13.48 -5.89 13.20
N GLY A 79 14.45 -6.43 12.47
CA GLY A 79 14.94 -5.86 11.22
C GLY A 79 14.16 -6.41 10.03
N PHE A 80 13.81 -5.57 9.07
CA PHE A 80 13.10 -5.94 7.85
C PHE A 80 13.80 -5.40 6.62
N GLN A 81 13.93 -6.23 5.59
CA GLN A 81 14.49 -5.87 4.30
C GLN A 81 13.45 -6.06 3.20
N MET A 82 13.51 -5.25 2.14
CA MET A 82 12.69 -5.52 0.96
C MET A 82 13.13 -6.82 0.31
N HIS A 83 12.16 -7.66 -0.04
CA HIS A 83 12.36 -8.91 -0.77
C HIS A 83 13.06 -8.65 -2.11
N GLY A 84 14.02 -9.51 -2.46
CA GLY A 84 14.74 -9.45 -3.75
C GLY A 84 16.11 -8.76 -3.75
N GLU A 85 16.70 -8.47 -2.58
CA GLU A 85 18.03 -7.82 -2.42
C GLU A 85 18.09 -6.36 -2.99
N PRO A 86 19.13 -5.54 -2.69
CA PRO A 86 19.08 -4.08 -2.86
C PRO A 86 19.29 -3.65 -4.33
N ALA A 87 18.34 -3.98 -5.18
CA ALA A 87 18.02 -3.13 -6.31
C ALA A 87 17.70 -1.71 -5.78
N PRO A 88 17.96 -0.64 -6.56
CA PRO A 88 17.55 0.70 -6.13
C PRO A 88 16.08 0.66 -5.70
N VAL A 89 15.78 1.30 -4.57
CA VAL A 89 14.40 1.40 -4.07
C VAL A 89 13.51 1.83 -5.23
N PRO A 90 12.49 1.03 -5.58
CA PRO A 90 11.68 1.32 -6.76
C PRO A 90 11.05 2.71 -6.63
N ASP A 91 10.96 3.42 -7.75
CA ASP A 91 10.32 4.73 -7.78
C ASP A 91 8.90 4.63 -7.19
N GLY A 92 8.62 5.47 -6.19
CA GLY A 92 7.33 5.49 -5.50
C GLY A 92 7.27 4.64 -4.23
N CYS A 93 8.28 3.82 -3.92
CA CYS A 93 8.35 3.16 -2.63
C CYS A 93 8.72 4.15 -1.52
N THR A 94 7.84 4.26 -0.52
CA THR A 94 8.07 5.09 0.66
C THR A 94 7.65 4.34 1.91
N TRP A 95 8.37 4.54 3.00
CA TRP A 95 7.96 4.02 4.30
C TRP A 95 8.34 4.95 5.45
N SER A 96 7.60 4.84 6.54
CA SER A 96 7.81 5.60 7.77
C SER A 96 7.28 4.84 8.98
N ILE A 97 7.74 5.23 10.17
CA ILE A 97 7.16 4.82 11.44
C ILE A 97 6.49 6.04 12.03
N GLN A 98 5.20 5.92 12.33
CA GLN A 98 4.38 7.02 12.81
C GLN A 98 3.81 6.73 14.20
N ASP A 99 3.70 7.78 15.01
CA ASP A 99 2.99 7.73 16.29
C ASP A 99 1.47 7.80 16.12
N GLU A 100 0.73 7.64 17.22
CA GLU A 100 -0.75 7.66 17.25
C GLU A 100 -1.38 8.95 16.72
N SER A 101 -0.63 10.06 16.69
CA SER A 101 -1.08 11.35 16.15
C SER A 101 -0.76 11.50 14.65
N GLY A 102 -0.16 10.48 14.02
CA GLY A 102 0.34 10.53 12.65
C GLY A 102 1.66 11.31 12.52
N GLY A 103 2.35 11.57 13.63
CA GLY A 103 3.68 12.18 13.60
C GLY A 103 4.73 11.19 13.12
N ILE A 104 5.60 11.60 12.21
CA ILE A 104 6.68 10.75 11.70
C ILE A 104 7.80 10.69 12.75
N VAL A 105 8.01 9.50 13.31
CA VAL A 105 9.10 9.21 14.26
C VAL A 105 10.36 8.78 13.51
N VAL A 106 10.18 7.97 12.47
CA VAL A 106 11.25 7.54 11.57
C VAL A 106 10.78 7.68 10.14
N GLU A 107 11.57 8.35 9.31
CA GLU A 107 11.42 8.35 7.87
C GLU A 107 12.68 7.73 7.29
N ASN A 108 12.55 6.69 6.48
CA ASN A 108 13.70 6.18 5.75
C ASN A 108 13.21 5.59 4.43
N GLN A 109 13.93 5.91 3.36
CA GLN A 109 13.57 5.59 1.96
C GLN A 109 14.65 4.70 1.34
N GLY A 110 15.28 3.88 2.17
CA GLY A 110 16.15 2.78 1.78
C GLY A 110 15.41 1.44 1.83
N ALA A 111 16.14 0.38 1.49
CA ALA A 111 15.60 -1.00 1.43
C ALA A 111 15.51 -1.72 2.79
N TYR A 112 15.78 -1.03 3.90
CA TYR A 112 15.87 -1.63 5.24
C TYR A 112 15.13 -0.82 6.29
N ALA A 113 14.27 -1.47 7.07
CA ALA A 113 13.56 -0.89 8.21
C ALA A 113 13.97 -1.60 9.52
N PHE A 114 14.25 -0.82 10.57
CA PHE A 114 14.63 -1.35 11.89
C PHE A 114 13.56 -0.99 12.91
N LEU A 115 12.79 -2.00 13.33
CA LEU A 115 11.69 -1.89 14.28
C LEU A 115 12.11 -2.42 15.64
N THR A 116 13.28 -2.03 16.15
CA THR A 116 13.88 -2.63 17.36
C THR A 116 13.92 -1.67 18.55
N ASP A 117 13.82 -0.37 18.33
CA ASP A 117 13.85 0.67 19.37
C ASP A 117 12.90 1.82 19.00
N VAL A 118 11.62 1.49 18.91
CA VAL A 118 10.57 2.47 18.61
C VAL A 118 9.63 2.60 19.81
N PRO A 119 9.02 3.79 20.03
CA PRO A 119 8.03 3.97 21.07
C PRO A 119 6.91 2.92 20.97
N GLU A 120 6.24 2.62 22.09
CA GLU A 120 5.03 1.80 22.05
C GLU A 120 3.91 2.54 21.27
N TYR A 121 2.96 1.79 20.71
CA TYR A 121 1.80 2.32 19.97
C TYR A 121 2.14 3.09 18.68
N VAL A 122 3.25 2.74 18.03
CA VAL A 122 3.59 3.24 16.70
C VAL A 122 3.16 2.26 15.60
N THR A 123 3.05 2.80 14.41
CA THR A 123 2.65 2.07 13.20
C THR A 123 3.73 2.18 12.14
N PHE A 124 3.98 1.09 11.43
CA PHE A 124 4.79 1.04 10.23
C PHE A 124 3.90 1.30 9.03
N HIS A 125 4.18 2.39 8.31
CA HIS A 125 3.52 2.75 7.06
C HIS A 125 4.46 2.45 5.91
N THR A 126 3.99 1.71 4.92
CA THR A 126 4.72 1.43 3.68
C THR A 126 3.77 1.58 2.50
N ASP A 127 4.24 2.13 1.40
CA ASP A 127 3.45 2.38 0.19
C ASP A 127 4.33 2.18 -1.04
N GLY A 128 3.85 1.40 -2.01
CA GLY A 128 4.54 1.17 -3.29
C GLY A 128 5.84 0.38 -3.19
N CYS A 129 6.12 -0.26 -2.04
CA CYS A 129 7.33 -1.06 -1.84
C CYS A 129 7.12 -2.53 -2.22
N PRO A 130 8.21 -3.28 -2.49
CA PRO A 130 8.19 -4.73 -2.45
C PRO A 130 7.79 -5.24 -1.06
N GLU A 131 7.47 -6.52 -0.96
CA GLU A 131 7.26 -7.18 0.33
C GLU A 131 8.49 -7.04 1.24
N TRP A 132 8.24 -6.99 2.54
CA TRP A 132 9.26 -6.88 3.57
C TRP A 132 9.45 -8.23 4.24
N GLU A 133 10.69 -8.66 4.37
CA GLU A 133 11.06 -9.90 5.03
C GLU A 133 11.87 -9.59 6.27
N GLN A 134 11.49 -10.21 7.39
CA GLN A 134 12.25 -10.11 8.61
C GLN A 134 13.60 -10.82 8.45
N PHE A 135 14.68 -10.16 8.85
CA PHE A 135 16.01 -10.74 8.96
C PHE A 135 16.56 -10.58 10.39
N GLU A 136 17.31 -11.59 10.84
CA GLU A 136 17.97 -11.60 12.15
C GLU A 136 19.30 -10.84 12.16
#